data_AF-A0A7S1KD29-F1
#
_entry.id   AF-A0A7S1KD29-F1
#
_cell.length_a   1.000
_cell.length_b   1.000
_cell.length_c   1.000
_cell.angle_alpha   90.00
_cell.angle_beta   90.00
_cell.angle_gamma   90.00
#
_symmetry.space_group_name_H-M   'P 1'
#
loop_
_entity.id
_entity.type
_entity.pdbx_description
1 polymer ?
#
loop_
_entity_poly.entity_id
_entity_poly.type
_entity_poly.pdbx_seq_one_letter_code
_entity_poly.pdbx_strand_id
1 'polypeptide(L)'
;MWGPPAEGNQRSFKMSWKIKRASEYYARHGIQELLTNMLVELGRTLPEEPIDAMVTYLHEAKAQREAQSSATAAEKLTQGMSGLNGGRGSNTELSQRGSDAGINYDSPGEASPVHEPAGPTYTRKRRENVFSETTTDEDPDWKAPVYEKSEESKDSILKSLNKNILFAELEPEEEKVLVDAFFEITYNEGDLIIKQGDEGDQYYILEDGVC
;
A
#
# COMPACT_ATOMS: atom_id res chain seq x y z
N MET A 1 -9.39 -31.82 -51.29
CA MET A 1 -8.09 -32.44 -50.94
C MET A 1 -7.23 -31.35 -50.34
N TRP A 2 -7.17 -31.28 -49.01
CA TRP A 2 -6.34 -30.33 -48.27
C TRP A 2 -4.88 -30.74 -48.41
N GLY A 3 -4.07 -29.91 -49.08
CA GLY A 3 -2.61 -30.03 -49.05
C GLY A 3 -2.08 -29.20 -47.87
N PRO A 4 -1.21 -29.75 -47.01
CA PRO A 4 -0.64 -28.97 -45.91
C PRO A 4 0.32 -27.91 -46.46
N PRO A 5 0.27 -26.65 -45.96
CA PRO A 5 1.25 -25.64 -46.30
C PRO A 5 2.53 -25.82 -45.47
N ALA A 6 3.61 -25.32 -46.07
CA ALA A 6 5.02 -25.47 -45.73
C ALA A 6 5.40 -25.18 -44.27
N GLU A 7 6.43 -25.91 -43.83
CA GLU A 7 7.16 -25.76 -42.58
C GLU A 7 7.63 -24.32 -42.37
N GLY A 8 6.93 -23.62 -41.48
CA GLY A 8 7.30 -22.31 -40.97
C GLY A 8 8.17 -22.41 -39.72
N ASN A 9 9.44 -22.01 -39.88
CA ASN A 9 10.22 -21.22 -38.94
C ASN A 9 10.66 -21.89 -37.61
N GLN A 10 11.81 -22.57 -37.66
CA GLN A 10 12.69 -22.83 -36.52
C GLN A 10 13.19 -21.54 -35.86
N ARG A 11 12.43 -20.93 -34.94
CA ARG A 11 12.97 -19.89 -34.03
C ARG A 11 12.28 -19.84 -32.67
N SER A 12 12.26 -20.94 -31.93
CA SER A 12 12.03 -20.87 -30.48
C SER A 12 12.55 -22.15 -29.84
N PHE A 13 13.60 -22.06 -29.02
CA PHE A 13 14.04 -23.04 -28.00
C PHE A 13 15.47 -22.78 -27.47
N LYS A 14 16.07 -21.58 -27.64
CA LYS A 14 17.38 -21.26 -27.04
C LYS A 14 17.35 -20.45 -25.73
N MET A 15 16.17 -20.08 -25.22
CA MET A 15 16.02 -19.27 -24.00
C MET A 15 15.55 -20.03 -22.75
N SER A 16 15.48 -21.37 -22.74
CA SER A 16 14.91 -22.10 -21.57
C SER A 16 15.95 -22.60 -20.54
N TRP A 17 17.22 -22.82 -20.91
CA TRP A 17 18.20 -23.39 -19.97
C TRP A 17 18.97 -22.34 -19.16
N LYS A 18 19.26 -21.18 -19.74
CA LYS A 18 19.99 -20.09 -19.06
C LYS A 18 19.15 -19.48 -17.92
N ILE A 19 17.84 -19.35 -18.15
CA ILE A 19 16.90 -18.80 -17.16
C ILE A 19 16.73 -19.75 -15.97
N LYS A 20 16.63 -21.06 -16.21
CA LYS A 20 16.58 -22.07 -15.14
C LYS A 20 17.86 -22.09 -14.30
N ARG A 21 19.02 -22.02 -14.95
CA ARG A 21 20.33 -21.98 -14.26
C ARG A 21 20.53 -20.69 -13.45
N ALA A 22 20.04 -19.55 -13.95
CA ALA A 22 20.07 -18.28 -13.23
C ALA A 22 19.12 -18.29 -12.03
N SER A 23 17.90 -18.82 -12.18
CA SER A 23 16.94 -18.96 -11.08
C SER A 23 17.46 -19.86 -9.97
N GLU A 24 18.06 -21.00 -10.30
CA GLU A 24 18.68 -21.90 -9.32
C GLU A 24 19.88 -21.23 -8.62
N TYR A 25 20.66 -20.44 -9.34
CA TYR A 25 21.75 -19.65 -8.78
C TYR A 25 21.22 -18.60 -7.78
N TYR A 26 20.17 -17.86 -8.13
CA TYR A 26 19.56 -16.88 -7.22
C TYR A 26 18.98 -17.52 -5.96
N ALA A 27 18.34 -18.68 -6.10
CA ALA A 27 17.81 -19.44 -4.97
C ALA A 27 18.94 -19.98 -4.07
N ARG A 28 19.98 -20.59 -4.66
CA ARG A 28 21.11 -21.16 -3.90
C ARG A 28 21.90 -20.12 -3.11
N HIS A 29 22.04 -18.92 -3.68
CA HIS A 29 22.79 -17.84 -3.05
C HIS A 29 21.91 -16.88 -2.23
N GLY A 30 20.59 -17.16 -2.14
CA GLY A 30 19.63 -16.32 -1.40
C GLY A 30 19.59 -14.87 -1.91
N ILE A 31 19.86 -14.66 -3.20
CA ILE A 31 20.02 -13.31 -3.78
C ILE A 31 18.68 -12.57 -3.76
N GLN A 32 17.59 -13.28 -4.02
CA GLN A 32 16.25 -12.68 -4.03
C GLN A 32 15.82 -12.18 -2.64
N GLU A 33 16.12 -12.95 -1.59
CA GLU A 33 15.84 -12.57 -0.20
C GLU A 33 16.70 -11.38 0.23
N LEU A 34 17.99 -11.38 -0.14
CA LEU A 34 18.90 -10.26 0.13
C LEU A 34 18.39 -8.95 -0.49
N LEU A 35 18.03 -8.97 -1.78
CA LEU A 35 17.52 -7.79 -2.48
C LEU A 35 16.16 -7.34 -1.95
N THR A 36 15.29 -8.27 -1.58
CA THR A 36 13.97 -7.96 -1.02
C THR A 36 14.11 -7.28 0.34
N ASN A 37 14.95 -7.80 1.22
CA ASN A 37 15.19 -7.21 2.54
C ASN A 37 15.88 -5.85 2.42
N MET A 38 16.81 -5.68 1.48
CA MET A 38 17.41 -4.38 1.17
C MET A 38 16.36 -3.35 0.74
N LEU A 39 15.46 -3.71 -0.17
CA LEU A 39 14.40 -2.82 -0.64
C LEU A 39 13.40 -2.45 0.46
N VAL A 40 13.05 -3.41 1.33
CA VAL A 40 12.21 -3.15 2.49
C VAL A 40 12.88 -2.16 3.44
N GLU A 41 14.19 -2.27 3.67
CA GLU A 41 14.93 -1.38 4.56
C GLU A 41 15.06 0.04 4.00
N LEU A 42 15.28 0.18 2.69
CA LEU A 42 15.23 1.47 2.00
C LEU A 42 13.85 2.12 2.07
N GLY A 43 12.78 1.32 1.97
CA GLY A 43 11.40 1.80 2.10
C GLY A 43 11.04 2.25 3.52
N ARG A 44 11.75 1.77 4.55
CA ARG A 44 11.55 2.17 5.95
C ARG A 44 12.31 3.44 6.31
N THR A 45 13.54 3.56 5.85
CA THR A 45 14.48 4.63 6.25
C THR A 45 14.48 5.82 5.29
N LEU A 46 14.00 5.62 4.07
CA LEU A 46 13.90 6.60 2.99
C LEU A 46 15.09 7.59 2.94
N PRO A 47 16.33 7.08 2.82
CA PRO A 47 17.54 7.90 2.91
C PRO A 47 17.63 8.89 1.75
N GLU A 48 18.20 10.07 2.00
CA GLU A 48 18.43 11.10 0.97
C GLU A 48 19.34 10.58 -0.17
N GLU A 49 20.25 9.65 0.14
CA GLU A 49 21.12 8.99 -0.83
C GLU A 49 20.89 7.46 -0.85
N PRO A 50 20.00 6.94 -1.73
CA PRO A 50 19.62 5.54 -1.72
C PRO A 50 20.73 4.60 -2.18
N ILE A 51 21.66 5.06 -3.04
CA ILE A 51 22.76 4.22 -3.55
C ILE A 51 23.77 3.92 -2.44
N ASP A 52 24.10 4.91 -1.60
CA ASP A 52 25.06 4.75 -0.51
C ASP A 52 24.50 3.82 0.59
N ALA A 53 23.20 3.93 0.87
CA ALA A 53 22.50 3.01 1.76
C ALA A 53 22.50 1.56 1.23
N MET A 54 22.32 1.35 -0.08
CA MET A 54 22.44 0.02 -0.69
C MET A 54 23.85 -0.56 -0.54
N VAL A 55 24.88 0.25 -0.79
CA VAL A 55 26.29 -0.16 -0.66
C VAL A 55 26.59 -0.55 0.78
N THR A 56 26.19 0.29 1.74
CA THR A 56 26.36 0.04 3.17
C THR A 56 25.67 -1.26 3.59
N TYR A 57 24.41 -1.46 3.19
CA TYR A 57 23.66 -2.67 3.49
C TYR A 57 24.33 -3.94 2.92
N LEU A 58 24.87 -3.88 1.70
CA LEU A 58 25.58 -5.01 1.10
C LEU A 58 26.91 -5.31 1.80
N HIS A 59 27.63 -4.28 2.28
CA HIS A 59 28.83 -4.46 3.09
C HIS A 59 28.53 -5.12 4.44
N GLU A 60 27.48 -4.68 5.12
CA GLU A 60 27.03 -5.28 6.38
C GLU A 60 26.55 -6.72 6.20
N ALA A 61 25.75 -6.99 5.16
CA ALA A 61 25.30 -8.34 4.83
C ALA A 61 26.46 -9.29 4.51
N LYS A 62 27.53 -8.78 3.90
CA LYS A 62 28.76 -9.55 3.67
C LYS A 62 29.48 -9.88 4.99
N ALA A 63 29.62 -8.91 5.89
CA ALA A 63 30.24 -9.12 7.20
C ALA A 63 29.47 -10.14 8.06
N GLN A 64 28.13 -10.11 8.02
CA GLN A 64 27.29 -11.09 8.73
C GLN A 64 27.46 -12.52 8.20
N ARG A 65 27.60 -12.69 6.88
CA ARG A 65 27.87 -14.01 6.26
C ARG A 65 29.27 -14.54 6.63
N GLU A 66 30.26 -13.66 6.72
CA GLU A 66 31.62 -14.01 7.17
C GLU A 66 31.64 -14.41 8.67
N ALA A 67 30.88 -13.72 9.51
CA ALA A 67 30.71 -14.07 10.92
C ALA A 67 29.99 -15.43 11.11
N GLN A 68 28.96 -15.73 10.31
CA GLN A 68 28.24 -17.02 10.38
C GLN A 68 29.09 -18.21 9.88
N SER A 69 29.95 -17.99 8.88
CA SER A 69 30.87 -19.02 8.37
C SER A 69 32.03 -19.33 9.33
N SER A 70 32.47 -18.36 10.14
CA SER A 70 33.47 -18.58 11.19
C SER A 70 32.86 -19.23 12.46
N ALA A 71 31.61 -18.94 12.80
CA ALA A 71 30.90 -19.57 13.91
C ALA A 71 30.62 -21.08 13.68
N THR A 72 30.21 -21.45 12.47
CA THR A 72 29.94 -22.87 12.11
C THR A 72 31.20 -23.73 12.01
N ALA A 73 32.38 -23.12 11.82
CA ALA A 73 33.67 -23.82 11.86
C ALA A 73 34.10 -24.18 13.30
N ALA A 74 33.77 -23.34 14.29
CA ALA A 74 34.06 -23.59 15.70
C ALA A 74 33.18 -24.71 16.30
N GLU A 75 31.92 -24.81 15.88
CA GLU A 75 30.95 -25.80 16.39
C GLU A 75 31.23 -27.24 15.91
N LYS A 76 31.86 -27.40 14.75
CA LYS A 76 32.26 -28.73 14.23
C LYS A 76 33.42 -29.40 15.00
N LEU A 77 34.15 -28.68 15.86
CA LEU A 77 35.22 -29.27 16.67
C LEU A 77 34.74 -29.78 18.05
N THR A 78 33.56 -29.40 18.52
CA THR A 78 33.03 -29.79 19.84
C THR A 78 32.13 -31.03 19.79
N GLN A 79 31.70 -31.46 18.61
CA GLN A 79 30.87 -32.65 18.39
C GLN A 79 31.71 -33.92 18.19
N GLY A 80 32.73 -34.12 19.04
CA GLY A 80 33.66 -35.26 18.99
C GLY A 80 33.66 -36.18 20.22
N MET A 81 33.00 -35.81 21.32
CA MET A 81 32.93 -36.65 22.53
C MET A 81 31.55 -36.57 23.20
N SER A 82 30.67 -37.52 22.90
CA SER A 82 29.72 -38.12 23.86
C SER A 82 28.86 -39.16 23.14
N GLY A 83 29.37 -40.39 23.14
CA GLY A 83 28.54 -41.56 22.88
C GLY A 83 27.97 -42.13 24.18
N LEU A 84 26.78 -42.72 24.04
CA LEU A 84 26.25 -43.93 24.70
C LEU A 84 25.10 -43.76 25.70
N ASN A 85 24.08 -44.60 25.46
CA ASN A 85 22.87 -44.99 26.21
C ASN A 85 21.72 -43.96 26.28
N GLY A 86 20.52 -44.19 25.73
CA GLY A 86 19.90 -45.43 25.22
C GLY A 86 19.14 -46.20 26.31
N GLY A 87 17.81 -46.01 26.41
CA GLY A 87 16.88 -46.80 27.24
C GLY A 87 15.64 -46.00 27.64
N ARG A 88 14.53 -46.02 26.88
CA ARG A 88 13.46 -47.04 26.85
C ARG A 88 12.64 -47.08 28.15
N GLY A 89 11.38 -46.66 28.08
CA GLY A 89 10.41 -46.87 29.17
C GLY A 89 9.11 -46.09 29.01
N SER A 90 8.06 -46.78 28.60
CA SER A 90 6.63 -46.43 28.67
C SER A 90 6.10 -46.36 30.11
N ASN A 91 5.04 -45.57 30.36
CA ASN A 91 3.82 -45.87 31.16
C ASN A 91 3.02 -44.56 31.36
N THR A 92 1.75 -44.47 30.98
CA THR A 92 0.51 -44.90 31.68
C THR A 92 0.00 -43.90 32.73
N GLU A 93 -1.29 -43.60 32.63
CA GLU A 93 -2.18 -42.73 33.41
C GLU A 93 -1.99 -42.63 34.93
N LEU A 94 -2.39 -41.48 35.52
CA LEU A 94 -3.31 -41.27 36.66
C LEU A 94 -3.09 -39.83 37.19
N SER A 95 -4.06 -38.90 37.09
CA SER A 95 -5.20 -38.63 37.99
C SER A 95 -4.85 -37.90 39.30
N GLN A 96 -5.73 -36.94 39.62
CA GLN A 96 -5.97 -36.24 40.91
C GLN A 96 -5.11 -35.00 41.24
N ARG A 97 -5.53 -33.97 41.99
CA ARG A 97 -6.79 -33.26 42.33
C ARG A 97 -6.41 -32.33 43.50
N GLY A 98 -6.75 -31.03 43.43
CA GLY A 98 -6.77 -30.07 44.55
C GLY A 98 -5.40 -29.54 45.02
N SER A 99 -5.24 -28.40 45.68
CA SER A 99 -6.10 -27.25 46.03
C SER A 99 -5.21 -26.28 46.83
N ASP A 100 -5.45 -24.97 46.64
CA ASP A 100 -5.33 -23.90 47.64
C ASP A 100 -3.96 -23.56 48.28
N ALA A 101 -3.48 -22.33 48.01
CA ALA A 101 -2.94 -21.42 49.01
C ALA A 101 -2.70 -20.04 48.36
N GLY A 102 -3.61 -19.10 48.65
CA GLY A 102 -3.48 -17.69 48.28
C GLY A 102 -2.35 -16.97 49.03
N ILE A 103 -1.84 -15.91 48.40
CA ILE A 103 -1.16 -14.83 49.11
C ILE A 103 -1.68 -13.52 48.51
N ASN A 104 -2.63 -12.91 49.23
CA ASN A 104 -3.04 -11.53 49.04
C ASN A 104 -1.98 -10.64 49.68
N TYR A 105 -1.44 -9.68 48.93
CA TYR A 105 -0.79 -8.50 49.50
C TYR A 105 -1.67 -7.29 49.24
N ASP A 106 -2.19 -6.75 50.34
CA ASP A 106 -2.97 -5.53 50.45
C ASP A 106 -2.08 -4.39 50.98
N SER A 107 -2.41 -3.16 50.55
CA SER A 107 -2.09 -1.84 51.13
C SER A 107 -0.71 -1.17 50.89
N PRO A 108 -0.61 0.19 50.95
CA PRO A 108 -1.49 1.24 50.39
C PRO A 108 -0.73 2.47 49.82
N GLY A 109 -1.39 3.31 49.01
CA GLY A 109 -1.19 4.78 49.03
C GLY A 109 -0.34 5.47 47.93
N GLU A 110 -0.98 6.44 47.26
CA GLU A 110 -0.44 7.66 46.63
C GLU A 110 0.49 7.58 45.40
N ALA A 111 -0.11 7.75 44.21
CA ALA A 111 -0.10 9.02 43.47
C ALA A 111 -0.67 8.77 42.06
N SER A 112 -1.87 9.30 41.77
CA SER A 112 -2.44 9.25 40.44
C SER A 112 -1.55 10.03 39.46
N PRO A 113 -1.00 9.41 38.40
CA PRO A 113 -0.53 10.18 37.26
C PRO A 113 -1.79 10.77 36.63
N VAL A 114 -1.84 12.09 36.52
CA VAL A 114 -2.82 12.79 35.70
C VAL A 114 -2.69 12.22 34.29
N HIS A 115 -3.60 11.32 33.91
CA HIS A 115 -3.74 10.87 32.53
C HIS A 115 -4.29 12.06 31.76
N GLU A 116 -3.39 12.79 31.08
CA GLU A 116 -3.76 13.63 29.95
C GLU A 116 -4.74 12.84 29.06
N PRO A 117 -5.84 13.43 28.58
CA PRO A 117 -6.80 12.71 27.78
C PRO A 117 -6.05 12.13 26.58
N ALA A 118 -5.96 10.80 26.53
CA ALA A 118 -5.41 10.09 25.40
C ALA A 118 -6.05 10.67 24.13
N GLY A 119 -5.21 11.20 23.24
CA GLY A 119 -5.66 11.66 21.93
C GLY A 119 -6.49 10.58 21.23
N PRO A 120 -7.31 10.95 20.23
CA PRO A 120 -8.26 10.03 19.62
C PRO A 120 -7.55 8.73 19.23
N THR A 121 -7.89 7.65 19.92
CA THR A 121 -7.37 6.32 19.59
C THR A 121 -7.95 5.98 18.23
N TYR A 122 -7.15 6.09 17.18
CA TYR A 122 -7.52 5.69 15.83
C TYR A 122 -7.64 4.16 15.80
N THR A 123 -8.74 3.63 16.34
CA THR A 123 -9.16 2.26 15.99
C THR A 123 -9.29 2.23 14.49
N ARG A 124 -8.64 1.26 13.85
CA ARG A 124 -8.54 1.18 12.39
C ARG A 124 -9.96 1.04 11.80
N LYS A 125 -10.60 2.18 11.49
CA LYS A 125 -11.92 2.21 10.86
C LYS A 125 -11.79 1.46 9.54
N ARG A 126 -12.67 0.50 9.32
CA ARG A 126 -12.67 -0.28 8.07
C ARG A 126 -12.90 0.69 6.93
N ARG A 127 -12.08 0.59 5.88
CA ARG A 127 -12.30 1.35 4.65
C ARG A 127 -13.61 0.86 4.02
N GLU A 128 -14.45 1.81 3.63
CA GLU A 128 -15.71 1.55 2.93
C GLU A 128 -15.48 1.67 1.42
N ASN A 129 -16.30 0.97 0.65
CA ASN A 129 -16.27 1.06 -0.80
C ASN A 129 -17.12 2.25 -1.23
N VAL A 130 -16.70 2.93 -2.30
CA VAL A 130 -17.44 4.02 -2.94
C VAL A 130 -17.81 3.55 -4.34
N PHE A 131 -19.06 3.80 -4.75
CA PHE A 131 -19.58 3.43 -6.06
C PHE A 131 -20.25 4.65 -6.69
N SER A 132 -20.06 4.83 -7.99
CA SER A 132 -20.84 5.77 -8.81
C SER A 132 -21.96 5.02 -9.54
N GLU A 133 -22.89 5.78 -10.12
CA GLU A 133 -23.83 5.23 -11.10
C GLU A 133 -23.05 4.60 -12.27
N THR A 134 -23.57 3.48 -12.79
CA THR A 134 -23.00 2.81 -13.96
C THR A 134 -23.53 3.48 -15.22
N THR A 135 -22.64 4.08 -16.00
CA THR A 135 -22.96 4.54 -17.36
C THR A 135 -23.27 3.31 -18.22
N THR A 136 -24.53 3.08 -18.59
CA THR A 136 -24.88 2.20 -19.71
C THR A 136 -24.26 2.77 -20.98
N ASP A 137 -23.79 1.89 -21.88
CA ASP A 137 -23.04 2.23 -23.09
C ASP A 137 -23.49 3.56 -23.72
N GLU A 138 -22.52 4.46 -23.91
CA GLU A 138 -22.65 5.86 -24.35
C GLU A 138 -23.94 6.10 -25.14
N ASP A 139 -24.92 6.77 -24.53
CA ASP A 139 -26.10 7.23 -25.25
C ASP A 139 -25.59 8.08 -26.43
N PRO A 140 -25.71 7.61 -27.68
CA PRO A 140 -25.11 8.31 -28.82
C PRO A 140 -25.79 9.67 -29.08
N ASP A 141 -26.93 9.90 -28.43
CA ASP A 141 -27.70 11.13 -28.45
C ASP A 141 -27.44 12.05 -27.24
N TRP A 142 -26.55 11.68 -26.30
CA TRP A 142 -26.21 12.56 -25.19
C TRP A 142 -25.51 13.81 -25.70
N LYS A 143 -26.01 14.97 -25.28
CA LYS A 143 -25.44 16.28 -25.59
C LYS A 143 -25.26 17.03 -24.29
N ALA A 144 -24.04 17.52 -24.08
CA ALA A 144 -23.76 18.40 -22.95
C ALA A 144 -24.70 19.61 -22.99
N PRO A 145 -25.30 19.99 -21.85
CA PRO A 145 -26.01 21.25 -21.72
C PRO A 145 -25.11 22.42 -22.10
N VAL A 146 -25.68 23.44 -22.73
CA VAL A 146 -24.95 24.66 -23.12
C VAL A 146 -25.70 25.86 -22.55
N TYR A 147 -25.04 26.62 -21.70
CA TYR A 147 -25.54 27.84 -21.12
C TYR A 147 -24.73 29.04 -21.64
N GLU A 148 -25.43 30.06 -22.13
CA GLU A 148 -24.79 31.30 -22.61
C GLU A 148 -24.18 32.07 -21.43
N LYS A 149 -22.92 32.50 -21.59
CA LYS A 149 -22.14 33.18 -20.54
C LYS A 149 -21.27 34.28 -21.11
N SER A 150 -20.93 35.23 -20.25
CA SER A 150 -19.92 36.25 -20.54
C SER A 150 -18.54 35.63 -20.72
N GLU A 151 -17.68 36.28 -21.51
CA GLU A 151 -16.29 35.84 -21.70
C GLU A 151 -15.49 35.89 -20.39
N GLU A 152 -15.80 36.86 -19.52
CA GLU A 152 -15.17 36.99 -18.19
C GLU A 152 -15.51 35.81 -17.27
N SER A 153 -16.78 35.39 -17.24
CA SER A 153 -17.24 34.23 -16.46
C SER A 153 -16.62 32.94 -17.00
N LYS A 154 -16.53 32.78 -18.33
CA LYS A 154 -15.88 31.60 -18.96
C LYS A 154 -14.41 31.50 -18.55
N ASP A 155 -13.68 32.61 -18.60
CA ASP A 155 -12.27 32.67 -18.19
C ASP A 155 -12.09 32.34 -16.70
N SER A 156 -12.99 32.82 -15.84
CA SER A 156 -12.96 32.55 -14.41
C SER A 156 -13.19 31.07 -14.08
N ILE A 157 -14.16 30.45 -14.76
CA ILE A 157 -14.45 29.01 -14.64
C ILE A 157 -13.24 28.20 -15.09
N LEU A 158 -12.68 28.49 -16.27
CA LEU A 158 -11.54 27.75 -16.82
C LEU A 158 -10.32 27.83 -15.90
N LYS A 159 -10.02 29.01 -15.34
CA LYS A 159 -8.95 29.17 -14.34
C LYS A 159 -9.18 28.35 -13.07
N SER A 160 -10.44 28.12 -12.69
CA SER A 160 -10.82 27.34 -11.52
C SER A 160 -10.75 25.84 -11.78
N LEU A 161 -11.12 25.40 -12.99
CA LEU A 161 -10.99 24.01 -13.42
C LEU A 161 -9.53 23.56 -13.46
N ASN A 162 -8.65 24.35 -14.08
CA ASN A 162 -7.24 23.97 -14.28
C ASN A 162 -6.42 23.89 -12.99
N LYS A 163 -6.94 24.45 -11.88
CA LYS A 163 -6.33 24.31 -10.55
C LYS A 163 -6.73 23.00 -9.85
N ASN A 164 -7.82 22.37 -10.27
CA ASN A 164 -8.38 21.18 -9.62
C ASN A 164 -7.83 19.91 -10.28
N ILE A 165 -7.42 18.95 -9.46
CA ILE A 165 -6.89 17.66 -9.89
C ILE A 165 -7.86 16.83 -10.74
N LEU A 166 -9.18 17.06 -10.61
CA LEU A 166 -10.20 16.34 -11.39
C LEU A 166 -10.20 16.72 -12.86
N PHE A 167 -9.71 17.92 -13.20
CA PHE A 167 -9.81 18.51 -14.53
C PHE A 167 -8.44 18.87 -15.13
N ALA A 168 -7.34 18.54 -14.44
CA ALA A 168 -5.99 18.96 -14.81
C ALA A 168 -5.46 18.36 -16.12
N GLU A 169 -6.05 17.25 -16.58
CA GLU A 169 -5.59 16.50 -17.76
C GLU A 169 -6.58 16.58 -18.94
N LEU A 170 -7.59 17.46 -18.87
CA LEU A 170 -8.58 17.61 -19.94
C LEU A 170 -8.00 18.30 -21.17
N GLU A 171 -8.46 17.89 -22.35
CA GLU A 171 -8.12 18.57 -23.60
C GLU A 171 -8.90 19.90 -23.75
N PRO A 172 -8.39 20.89 -24.51
CA PRO A 172 -9.05 22.18 -24.68
C PRO A 172 -10.47 22.11 -25.26
N GLU A 173 -10.82 21.04 -25.96
CA GLU A 173 -12.18 20.80 -26.47
C GLU A 173 -13.13 20.36 -25.34
N GLU A 174 -12.65 19.50 -24.44
CA GLU A 174 -13.38 19.02 -23.27
C GLU A 174 -13.56 20.13 -22.23
N GLU A 175 -12.53 20.96 -22.02
CA GLU A 175 -12.61 22.15 -21.16
C GLU A 175 -13.75 23.07 -21.61
N LYS A 176 -13.88 23.31 -22.93
CA LYS A 176 -14.96 24.15 -23.46
C LYS A 176 -16.34 23.55 -23.21
N VAL A 177 -16.49 22.24 -23.44
CA VAL A 177 -17.74 21.53 -23.18
C VAL A 177 -18.13 21.64 -21.71
N LEU A 178 -17.18 21.47 -20.79
CA LEU A 178 -17.44 21.66 -19.36
C LEU A 178 -17.81 23.10 -19.03
N VAL A 179 -17.01 24.07 -19.49
CA VAL A 179 -17.27 25.50 -19.25
C VAL A 179 -18.66 25.90 -19.73
N ASP A 180 -19.10 25.41 -20.88
CA ASP A 180 -20.43 25.67 -21.42
C ASP A 180 -21.54 24.94 -20.63
N ALA A 181 -21.25 23.82 -19.97
CA ALA A 181 -22.21 23.04 -19.17
C ALA A 181 -22.43 23.56 -17.74
N PHE A 182 -21.49 24.33 -17.16
CA PHE A 182 -21.74 25.03 -15.90
C PHE A 182 -22.93 26.00 -16.05
N PHE A 183 -23.65 26.30 -14.98
CA PHE A 183 -24.70 27.32 -14.99
C PHE A 183 -24.61 28.19 -13.73
N GLU A 184 -25.17 29.39 -13.80
CA GLU A 184 -25.17 30.34 -12.70
C GLU A 184 -26.31 30.01 -11.71
N ILE A 185 -26.01 30.07 -10.42
CA ILE A 185 -26.99 30.01 -9.34
C ILE A 185 -26.71 31.16 -8.38
N THR A 186 -27.73 31.97 -8.08
CA THR A 186 -27.62 33.08 -7.14
C THR A 186 -28.20 32.66 -5.78
N TYR A 187 -27.46 32.95 -4.72
CA TYR A 187 -27.89 32.75 -3.33
C TYR A 187 -27.97 34.09 -2.61
N ASN A 188 -28.89 34.23 -1.66
CA ASN A 188 -29.02 35.41 -0.82
C ASN A 188 -28.16 35.29 0.44
N GLU A 189 -27.98 36.41 1.14
CA GLU A 189 -27.29 36.42 2.42
C GLU A 189 -27.98 35.49 3.44
N GLY A 190 -27.21 34.56 4.01
CA GLY A 190 -27.70 33.59 4.98
C GLY A 190 -28.27 32.30 4.37
N ASP A 191 -28.30 32.16 3.04
CA ASP A 191 -28.71 30.92 2.39
C ASP A 191 -27.66 29.82 2.59
N LEU A 192 -28.14 28.59 2.82
CA LEU A 192 -27.30 27.42 2.98
C LEU A 192 -27.06 26.78 1.61
N ILE A 193 -25.83 26.91 1.09
CA ILE A 193 -25.45 26.36 -0.23
C ILE A 193 -25.32 24.83 -0.16
N ILE A 194 -24.51 24.33 0.78
CA ILE A 194 -24.28 22.89 1.01
C ILE A 194 -24.35 22.62 2.50
N LYS A 195 -24.98 21.51 2.88
CA LYS A 195 -25.07 21.06 4.27
C LYS A 195 -24.21 19.82 4.48
N GLN A 196 -23.46 19.81 5.58
CA GLN A 196 -22.66 18.64 5.94
C GLN A 196 -23.55 17.41 6.20
N GLY A 197 -23.21 16.31 5.55
CA GLY A 197 -23.93 15.03 5.67
C GLY A 197 -24.95 14.81 4.55
N ASP A 198 -25.21 15.81 3.71
CA ASP A 198 -26.03 15.65 2.53
C ASP A 198 -25.22 14.99 1.40
N GLU A 199 -25.93 14.34 0.48
CA GLU A 199 -25.33 13.70 -0.69
C GLU A 199 -24.83 14.76 -1.67
N GLY A 200 -23.60 14.58 -2.17
CA GLY A 200 -22.97 15.53 -3.09
C GLY A 200 -23.09 15.07 -4.53
N ASP A 201 -23.81 15.84 -5.35
CA ASP A 201 -24.04 15.59 -6.77
C ASP A 201 -23.51 16.72 -7.68
N GLN A 202 -23.25 17.90 -7.12
CA GLN A 202 -22.87 19.10 -7.85
C GLN A 202 -21.49 19.64 -7.45
N TYR A 203 -20.87 20.37 -8.38
CA TYR A 203 -19.61 21.09 -8.17
C TYR A 203 -19.85 22.60 -8.35
N TYR A 204 -19.44 23.39 -7.35
CA TYR A 204 -19.69 24.83 -7.31
C TYR A 204 -18.39 25.63 -7.44
N ILE A 205 -18.48 26.79 -8.10
CA ILE A 205 -17.42 27.78 -8.20
C ILE A 205 -18.03 29.10 -7.72
N LEU A 206 -17.36 29.76 -6.77
CA LEU A 206 -17.77 31.07 -6.29
C LEU A 206 -17.34 32.13 -7.31
N GLU A 207 -18.31 32.79 -7.95
CA GLU A 207 -18.07 33.86 -8.93
C GLU A 207 -17.97 35.23 -8.26
N ASP A 208 -18.92 35.56 -7.37
CA ASP A 208 -18.96 36.81 -6.60
C ASP A 208 -19.47 36.57 -5.16
N GLY A 209 -19.03 37.41 -4.23
CA GLY A 209 -19.44 37.36 -2.83
C GLY A 209 -18.51 36.56 -1.91
N VAL A 210 -19.02 36.22 -0.72
CA VAL A 210 -18.33 35.42 0.30
C VAL A 210 -19.35 34.47 0.93
N CYS A 211 -18.95 33.22 1.13
CA CYS A 211 -19.76 32.15 1.72
C CYS A 211 -19.17 31.65 3.04
#